data_AF-A0A1X6MXC3-F1
#
_entry.id   AF-A0A1X6MXC3-F1
#
_cell.length_a   1.000
_cell.length_b   1.000
_cell.length_c   1.000
_cell.angle_alpha   90.00
_cell.angle_beta   90.00
_cell.angle_gamma   90.00
#
_symmetry.space_group_name_H-M   'P 1'
#
loop_
_entity.id
_entity.type
_entity.pdbx_description
1 polymer ?
#
loop_
_entity_poly.entity_id
_entity_poly.type
_entity_poly.pdbx_seq_one_letter_code
_entity_poly.pdbx_strand_id
1 'polypeptide(L)'
;MLRVCNAALPVPFKTSGLRVTQRSGAGRRVSGTLSSGFSTTIIHELPAGQRSTDYTPCYTNSITTLDASRLGSSDVITLSGTTTQVWDRTTLARRSKPTAKGSWWKRVQAPNGRARDGAFTEVNTGSPWLSNDISTASSQFPHKPRGWLYYYRPPSRPPTAGEVRFRLLPPTGELDFASGTDLSLRFGRLPYAIRLLEIATSTRYRTLANVLLRDQLISQDLLEYWKKQTNIRIIHRKTSQSLFGIEDPFIINLSDDLFTPFLWLGEDLVRGPRFRTQWWDLRGHVSGPAYTGQILCRFERSTLPNHAQRRVVVLRVLEIIEPIRPIVPDYDGFLEPPAEGALLQRGCKPVSIDIDSVHSKDTWNPLKVLYDRAYSPQADVVS
;
A
#
# COMPACT_ATOMS: atom_id res chain seq x y z
N MET A 1 -59.54 -25.89 33.93
CA MET A 1 -59.43 -24.94 32.80
C MET A 1 -58.17 -25.31 32.01
N LEU A 2 -58.22 -26.07 30.90
CA LEU A 2 -58.50 -25.63 29.51
C LEU A 2 -57.60 -24.42 29.13
N ARG A 3 -56.71 -24.39 28.11
CA ARG A 3 -56.52 -25.08 26.80
C ARG A 3 -55.05 -24.88 26.33
N VAL A 4 -54.33 -25.90 25.81
CA VAL A 4 -54.11 -26.30 24.38
C VAL A 4 -53.21 -25.33 23.57
N CYS A 5 -51.92 -25.64 23.37
CA CYS A 5 -51.21 -26.32 22.23
C CYS A 5 -50.76 -25.40 21.07
N ASN A 6 -49.46 -25.43 20.71
CA ASN A 6 -49.00 -26.13 19.50
C ASN A 6 -47.48 -26.20 19.37
N ALA A 7 -47.02 -27.38 18.94
CA ALA A 7 -45.66 -27.74 18.57
C ALA A 7 -45.47 -27.63 17.04
N ALA A 8 -44.24 -27.35 16.60
CA ALA A 8 -43.75 -27.75 15.28
C ALA A 8 -42.22 -27.91 15.31
N LEU A 9 -41.78 -29.08 14.82
CA LEU A 9 -40.43 -29.62 14.72
C LEU A 9 -39.74 -29.22 13.38
N PRO A 10 -38.48 -29.62 13.11
CA PRO A 10 -37.51 -28.86 12.33
C PRO A 10 -37.50 -29.18 10.82
N VAL A 11 -36.94 -28.27 10.02
CA VAL A 11 -36.81 -28.40 8.57
C VAL A 11 -35.35 -28.75 8.18
N PRO A 12 -35.13 -29.71 7.25
CA PRO A 12 -33.81 -30.27 6.97
C PRO A 12 -33.01 -29.54 5.87
N PHE A 13 -31.69 -29.71 5.96
CA PHE A 13 -30.69 -29.39 4.94
C PHE A 13 -30.95 -30.17 3.63
N LYS A 14 -30.95 -29.46 2.49
CA LYS A 14 -30.88 -30.08 1.16
C LYS A 14 -29.52 -29.81 0.53
N THR A 15 -28.76 -30.90 0.35
CA THR A 15 -27.63 -31.03 -0.56
C THR A 15 -28.15 -31.16 -1.99
N SER A 16 -27.78 -30.23 -2.87
CA SER A 16 -28.02 -30.34 -4.31
C SER A 16 -26.79 -30.95 -4.98
N GLY A 17 -26.96 -32.19 -5.46
CA GLY A 17 -25.96 -32.99 -6.12
C GLY A 17 -25.57 -32.47 -7.51
N LEU A 18 -24.27 -32.54 -7.79
CA LEU A 18 -23.70 -32.43 -9.13
C LEU A 18 -24.12 -33.65 -9.96
N ARG A 19 -24.86 -33.40 -11.04
CA ARG A 19 -25.20 -34.39 -12.06
C ARG A 19 -24.10 -34.39 -13.12
N VAL A 20 -23.37 -35.49 -13.21
CA VAL A 20 -22.43 -35.77 -14.31
C VAL A 20 -23.26 -36.13 -15.55
N THR A 21 -23.05 -35.39 -16.65
CA THR A 21 -23.47 -35.82 -17.98
C THR A 21 -22.26 -35.82 -18.90
N GLN A 22 -21.84 -37.03 -19.29
CA GLN A 22 -20.97 -37.26 -20.44
C GLN A 22 -21.67 -36.77 -21.71
N ARG A 23 -20.93 -36.03 -22.55
CA ARG A 23 -21.22 -35.94 -23.98
C ARG A 23 -19.92 -36.00 -24.76
N SER A 24 -19.81 -37.06 -25.57
CA SER A 24 -18.87 -37.27 -26.66
C SER A 24 -19.04 -36.22 -27.76
N GLY A 25 -17.95 -35.81 -28.40
CA GLY A 25 -18.01 -35.06 -29.66
C GLY A 25 -16.69 -34.38 -30.03
N ALA A 26 -16.03 -34.91 -31.06
CA ALA A 26 -14.79 -34.41 -31.64
C ALA A 26 -14.93 -32.96 -32.18
N GLY A 27 -13.87 -32.15 -32.07
CA GLY A 27 -13.83 -30.83 -32.68
C GLY A 27 -12.53 -30.06 -32.45
N ARG A 28 -11.65 -30.09 -33.46
CA ARG A 28 -10.64 -29.09 -33.87
C ARG A 28 -10.08 -28.12 -32.80
N ARG A 29 -8.78 -28.25 -32.52
CA ARG A 29 -7.93 -27.19 -31.95
C ARG A 29 -7.95 -25.96 -32.86
N VAL A 30 -8.41 -24.83 -32.33
CA VAL A 30 -8.05 -23.49 -32.80
C VAL A 30 -7.42 -22.78 -31.61
N SER A 31 -6.12 -22.54 -31.68
CA SER A 31 -5.40 -21.67 -30.74
C SER A 31 -5.88 -20.23 -30.95
N GLY A 32 -6.65 -19.73 -29.98
CA GLY A 32 -7.01 -18.32 -29.89
C GLY A 32 -6.33 -17.69 -28.68
N THR A 33 -5.38 -16.79 -28.92
CA THR A 33 -4.74 -15.95 -27.92
C THR A 33 -5.78 -14.99 -27.35
N LEU A 34 -6.24 -15.23 -26.12
CA LEU A 34 -7.13 -14.30 -25.43
C LEU A 34 -6.32 -13.10 -24.90
N SER A 35 -6.30 -12.04 -25.70
CA SER A 35 -5.99 -10.68 -25.27
C SER A 35 -7.09 -10.21 -24.30
N SER A 36 -6.81 -10.22 -23.01
CA SER A 36 -7.77 -9.75 -22.00
C SER A 36 -7.64 -8.23 -21.82
N GLY A 37 -8.24 -7.49 -22.76
CA GLY A 37 -8.56 -6.08 -22.56
C GLY A 37 -9.82 -5.95 -21.72
N PHE A 38 -9.66 -5.69 -20.42
CA PHE A 38 -10.75 -5.20 -19.57
C PHE A 38 -10.26 -3.97 -18.82
N SER A 39 -10.45 -2.81 -19.44
CA SER A 39 -10.45 -1.50 -18.79
C SER A 39 -11.91 -1.04 -18.77
N THR A 40 -12.66 -1.44 -17.74
CA THR A 40 -14.00 -0.89 -17.53
C THR A 40 -13.84 0.45 -16.84
N THR A 41 -13.68 1.50 -17.65
CA THR A 41 -13.96 2.85 -17.17
C THR A 41 -15.46 2.88 -16.93
N ILE A 42 -15.90 2.87 -15.67
CA ILE A 42 -17.30 3.15 -15.34
C ILE A 42 -17.50 4.63 -15.62
N ILE A 43 -17.85 4.95 -16.86
CA ILE A 43 -18.61 6.14 -17.17
C ILE A 43 -20.02 5.79 -16.72
N HIS A 44 -20.55 6.51 -15.73
CA HIS A 44 -21.99 6.50 -15.50
C HIS A 44 -22.65 7.01 -16.78
N GLU A 45 -23.08 6.11 -17.65
CA GLU A 45 -24.02 6.43 -18.72
C GLU A 45 -25.36 6.71 -18.04
N LEU A 46 -25.63 8.00 -17.81
CA LEU A 46 -26.96 8.45 -17.47
C LEU A 46 -27.90 8.13 -18.63
N PRO A 47 -29.15 7.71 -18.37
CA PRO A 47 -30.14 7.43 -19.40
C PRO A 47 -30.29 8.62 -20.36
N ALA A 48 -30.38 8.34 -21.66
CA ALA A 48 -30.57 9.34 -22.70
C ALA A 48 -31.82 10.18 -22.41
N GLY A 49 -31.62 11.42 -21.94
CA GLY A 49 -32.72 12.35 -21.64
C GLY A 49 -32.40 13.42 -20.59
N GLN A 50 -31.40 13.21 -19.72
CA GLN A 50 -30.93 14.24 -18.79
C GLN A 50 -29.46 14.56 -19.04
N ARG A 51 -29.18 15.46 -19.99
CA ARG A 51 -27.88 16.12 -20.04
C ARG A 51 -27.78 17.04 -18.82
N SER A 52 -27.17 16.55 -17.76
CA SER A 52 -26.60 17.43 -16.72
C SER A 52 -25.62 18.37 -17.42
N THR A 53 -26.01 19.63 -17.57
CA THR A 53 -25.22 20.69 -18.23
C THR A 53 -23.99 21.11 -17.42
N ASP A 54 -23.74 20.49 -16.26
CA ASP A 54 -22.76 20.96 -15.27
C ASP A 54 -21.58 20.01 -14.96
N TYR A 55 -21.38 18.97 -15.77
CA TYR A 55 -20.15 18.17 -15.71
C TYR A 55 -19.03 18.81 -16.54
N THR A 56 -18.69 20.06 -16.25
CA THR A 56 -17.45 20.63 -16.79
C THR A 56 -16.27 20.14 -15.93
N PRO A 57 -15.37 19.29 -16.45
CA PRO A 57 -14.22 18.79 -15.69
C PRO A 57 -13.33 19.95 -15.27
N CYS A 58 -12.93 19.94 -14.00
CA CYS A 58 -12.05 20.93 -13.42
C CYS A 58 -10.61 20.39 -13.47
N TYR A 59 -9.79 20.93 -14.37
CA TYR A 59 -8.38 20.53 -14.51
C TYR A 59 -7.46 21.32 -13.55
N THR A 60 -7.97 21.63 -12.36
CA THR A 60 -7.28 22.47 -11.36
C THR A 60 -5.96 21.86 -10.90
N ASN A 61 -5.92 20.54 -10.77
CA ASN A 61 -4.72 19.81 -10.37
C ASN A 61 -3.99 19.29 -11.61
N SER A 62 -2.99 20.03 -12.06
CA SER A 62 -2.14 19.61 -13.16
C SER A 62 -0.67 19.83 -12.82
N ILE A 63 0.19 18.96 -13.33
CA ILE A 63 1.64 19.00 -13.14
C ILE A 63 2.33 19.06 -14.49
N THR A 64 3.47 19.72 -14.55
CA THR A 64 4.36 19.78 -15.71
C THR A 64 5.61 18.94 -15.52
N THR A 65 6.00 18.63 -14.28
CA THR A 65 7.18 17.81 -13.97
C THR A 65 7.02 17.13 -12.61
N LEU A 66 7.86 16.14 -12.34
CA LEU A 66 8.08 15.54 -11.02
C LEU A 66 9.52 15.78 -10.53
N ASP A 67 10.35 16.49 -11.29
CA ASP A 67 11.73 16.82 -10.91
C ASP A 67 11.72 17.94 -9.89
N ALA A 68 12.18 17.65 -8.67
CA ALA A 68 12.21 18.60 -7.56
C ALA A 68 12.93 19.92 -7.91
N SER A 69 13.93 19.88 -8.78
CA SER A 69 14.68 21.07 -9.21
C SER A 69 13.93 21.97 -10.19
N ARG A 70 12.85 21.47 -10.79
CA ARG A 70 12.07 22.15 -11.83
C ARG A 70 10.64 22.51 -11.38
N LEU A 71 10.26 22.15 -10.16
CA LEU A 71 8.94 22.44 -9.62
C LEU A 71 8.75 23.95 -9.44
N GLY A 72 7.61 24.45 -9.89
CA GLY A 72 7.22 25.85 -9.70
C GLY A 72 5.81 26.01 -9.13
N SER A 73 5.36 27.26 -9.07
CA SER A 73 4.00 27.63 -8.64
C SER A 73 2.92 26.93 -9.46
N SER A 74 3.22 26.64 -10.72
CA SER A 74 2.31 25.97 -11.63
C SER A 74 2.08 24.50 -11.26
N ASP A 75 2.99 23.86 -10.53
CA ASP A 75 2.92 22.43 -10.19
C ASP A 75 2.28 22.17 -8.82
N VAL A 76 1.87 23.24 -8.13
CA VAL A 76 1.14 23.16 -6.87
C VAL A 76 -0.26 22.59 -7.15
N ILE A 77 -0.58 21.47 -6.52
CA ILE A 77 -1.90 20.86 -6.56
C ILE A 77 -2.53 20.88 -5.16
N THR A 78 -3.85 20.74 -5.14
CA THR A 78 -4.62 20.60 -3.89
C THR A 78 -5.21 19.20 -3.84
N LEU A 79 -4.79 18.42 -2.85
CA LEU A 79 -5.37 17.13 -2.53
C LEU A 79 -6.73 17.35 -1.84
N SER A 80 -7.77 16.63 -2.24
CA SER A 80 -9.10 16.76 -1.64
C SER A 80 -9.92 15.49 -1.86
N GLY A 81 -10.85 15.21 -0.94
CA GLY A 81 -11.70 14.01 -1.02
C GLY A 81 -10.92 12.71 -0.78
N THR A 82 -11.46 11.59 -1.27
CA THR A 82 -10.83 10.26 -1.20
C THR A 82 -9.85 10.01 -2.34
N THR A 83 -10.09 10.61 -3.50
CA THR A 83 -9.20 10.59 -4.65
C THR A 83 -9.11 11.96 -5.29
N THR A 84 -7.91 12.31 -5.75
CA THR A 84 -7.64 13.55 -6.47
C THR A 84 -7.09 13.22 -7.85
N GLN A 85 -7.76 13.69 -8.90
CA GLN A 85 -7.26 13.56 -10.27
C GLN A 85 -6.13 14.57 -10.51
N VAL A 86 -5.00 14.11 -11.01
CA VAL A 86 -3.83 14.91 -11.35
C VAL A 86 -3.50 14.71 -12.82
N TRP A 87 -3.53 15.80 -13.58
CA TRP A 87 -3.35 15.80 -15.04
C TRP A 87 -1.91 16.14 -15.42
N ASP A 88 -1.41 15.54 -16.50
CA ASP A 88 -0.21 16.07 -17.16
C ASP A 88 -0.59 17.29 -17.99
N ARG A 89 -0.06 18.46 -17.61
CA ARG A 89 -0.37 19.74 -18.25
C ARG A 89 -0.03 19.76 -19.73
N THR A 90 0.95 18.98 -20.18
CA THR A 90 1.33 18.89 -21.61
C THR A 90 0.24 18.25 -22.47
N THR A 91 -0.72 17.56 -21.85
CA THR A 91 -1.88 16.94 -22.52
C THR A 91 -3.11 17.85 -22.57
N LEU A 92 -3.00 19.06 -22.02
CA LEU A 92 -4.07 20.04 -21.93
C LEU A 92 -3.80 21.22 -22.86
N ALA A 93 -4.85 21.75 -23.47
CA ALA A 93 -4.81 23.03 -24.18
C ALA A 93 -5.42 24.14 -23.32
N ARG A 94 -4.82 25.32 -23.37
CA ARG A 94 -5.36 26.50 -22.70
C ARG A 94 -6.62 26.98 -23.43
N ARG A 95 -7.64 27.37 -22.67
CA ARG A 95 -8.87 28.01 -23.16
C ARG A 95 -8.64 29.51 -23.27
N SER A 96 -9.39 30.15 -24.16
CA SER A 96 -9.44 31.62 -24.26
C SER A 96 -10.20 32.26 -23.09
N LYS A 97 -11.12 31.54 -22.44
CA LYS A 97 -11.89 31.96 -21.27
C LYS A 97 -11.98 30.83 -20.24
N PRO A 98 -12.03 31.14 -18.93
CA PRO A 98 -12.19 30.12 -17.90
C PRO A 98 -13.59 29.51 -17.97
N THR A 99 -13.73 28.27 -17.48
CA THR A 99 -15.04 27.66 -17.27
C THR A 99 -15.78 28.34 -16.12
N ALA A 100 -17.08 28.07 -15.95
CA ALA A 100 -17.85 28.56 -14.79
C ALA A 100 -17.24 28.16 -13.44
N LYS A 101 -16.45 27.08 -13.41
CA LYS A 101 -15.69 26.60 -12.24
C LYS A 101 -14.24 27.12 -12.19
N GLY A 102 -13.90 28.11 -13.01
CA GLY A 102 -12.59 28.78 -13.02
C GLY A 102 -11.46 28.06 -13.78
N SER A 103 -11.74 26.95 -14.49
CA SER A 103 -10.69 26.19 -15.17
C SER A 103 -10.31 26.81 -16.51
N TRP A 104 -9.02 27.05 -16.72
CA TRP A 104 -8.46 27.57 -17.98
C TRP A 104 -8.07 26.48 -18.97
N TRP A 105 -8.32 25.21 -18.69
CA TRP A 105 -7.79 24.11 -19.48
C TRP A 105 -8.90 23.27 -20.11
N LYS A 106 -8.59 22.68 -21.26
CA LYS A 106 -9.41 21.66 -21.92
C LYS A 106 -8.51 20.51 -22.35
N ARG A 107 -9.03 19.29 -22.32
CA ARG A 107 -8.31 18.13 -22.87
C ARG A 107 -8.08 18.35 -24.37
N VAL A 108 -6.87 18.05 -24.85
CA VAL A 108 -6.65 17.89 -26.29
C VAL A 108 -7.26 16.54 -26.69
N GLN A 109 -8.33 16.56 -27.51
CA GLN A 109 -8.87 15.31 -28.05
C GLN A 109 -7.81 14.67 -28.94
N ALA A 110 -7.60 13.36 -28.78
CA ALA A 110 -6.80 12.62 -29.75
C ALA A 110 -7.51 12.64 -31.11
N PRO A 111 -6.78 12.66 -32.24
CA PRO A 111 -7.36 12.70 -33.58
C PRO A 111 -8.39 11.59 -33.87
N ASN A 112 -8.35 10.49 -33.10
CA ASN A 112 -9.20 9.32 -33.24
C ASN A 112 -10.34 9.24 -32.21
N GLY A 113 -10.63 10.32 -31.46
CA GLY A 113 -11.75 10.38 -30.52
C GLY A 113 -11.63 9.48 -29.27
N ARG A 114 -10.62 8.62 -29.19
CA ARG A 114 -10.33 7.82 -27.99
C ARG A 114 -9.65 8.69 -26.93
N ALA A 115 -10.07 8.54 -25.68
CA ALA A 115 -9.33 9.13 -24.56
C ALA A 115 -7.89 8.63 -24.62
N ARG A 116 -6.89 9.53 -24.53
CA ARG A 116 -5.51 9.10 -24.28
C ARG A 116 -5.51 8.38 -22.94
N ASP A 117 -5.31 7.06 -22.97
CA ASP A 117 -4.95 6.30 -21.77
C ASP A 117 -3.78 7.02 -21.08
N GLY A 118 -3.94 7.39 -19.80
CA GLY A 118 -2.91 8.10 -19.05
C GLY A 118 -2.90 9.64 -19.19
N ALA A 119 -4.02 10.27 -19.54
CA ALA A 119 -4.15 11.74 -19.47
C ALA A 119 -4.16 12.30 -18.03
N PHE A 120 -4.54 11.48 -17.05
CA PHE A 120 -4.49 11.80 -15.63
C PHE A 120 -4.20 10.55 -14.80
N THR A 121 -3.69 10.79 -13.60
CA THR A 121 -3.60 9.79 -12.54
C THR A 121 -4.55 10.14 -11.40
N GLU A 122 -5.00 9.13 -10.67
CA GLU A 122 -5.74 9.35 -9.43
C GLU A 122 -4.79 9.16 -8.25
N VAL A 123 -4.55 10.24 -7.51
CA VAL A 123 -3.82 10.21 -6.25
C VAL A 123 -4.81 9.88 -5.14
N ASN A 124 -4.57 8.81 -4.39
CA ASN A 124 -5.41 8.48 -3.23
C ASN A 124 -5.14 9.47 -2.10
N THR A 125 -6.19 10.13 -1.64
CA THR A 125 -6.19 11.16 -0.59
C THR A 125 -7.12 10.79 0.58
N GLY A 126 -7.76 9.62 0.52
CA GLY A 126 -8.49 8.96 1.59
C GLY A 126 -8.28 7.44 1.52
N SER A 127 -8.30 6.77 2.67
CA SER A 127 -7.84 5.39 2.87
C SER A 127 -8.39 4.34 1.91
N PRO A 128 -7.48 3.45 1.46
CA PRO A 128 -7.55 2.03 1.83
C PRO A 128 -6.45 1.60 2.84
N TRP A 129 -5.60 2.53 3.27
CA TRP A 129 -4.38 2.22 4.05
C TRP A 129 -4.52 2.42 5.57
N LEU A 130 -5.56 3.14 6.01
CA LEU A 130 -6.03 3.20 7.40
C LEU A 130 -7.34 2.40 7.45
N SER A 131 -7.46 1.54 8.45
CA SER A 131 -8.58 0.67 8.81
C SER A 131 -9.96 0.98 8.18
N ASN A 132 -10.65 -0.08 7.77
CA ASN A 132 -12.08 -0.05 7.41
C ASN A 132 -13.01 0.05 8.64
N ASP A 133 -12.48 0.05 9.86
CA ASP A 133 -13.32 0.07 11.06
C ASP A 133 -12.82 1.12 12.05
N ILE A 134 -13.69 2.12 12.22
CA ILE A 134 -14.08 2.87 13.43
C ILE A 134 -14.20 4.36 13.08
N SER A 135 -15.45 4.79 12.93
CA SER A 135 -15.84 6.17 13.15
C SER A 135 -15.39 6.58 14.55
N THR A 136 -14.46 7.53 14.64
CA THR A 136 -14.52 8.70 15.52
C THR A 136 -13.21 9.50 15.37
N ALA A 137 -13.32 10.69 14.79
CA ALA A 137 -12.49 11.88 14.97
C ALA A 137 -10.97 11.71 15.20
N SER A 138 -10.18 11.94 14.13
CA SER A 138 -8.92 12.74 14.10
C SER A 138 -7.86 12.27 13.08
N SER A 139 -8.14 11.28 12.23
CA SER A 139 -7.22 10.87 11.15
C SER A 139 -7.43 11.63 9.82
N GLN A 140 -7.99 12.83 9.85
CA GLN A 140 -8.19 13.61 8.63
C GLN A 140 -6.87 14.24 8.19
N PHE A 141 -6.55 14.09 6.91
CA PHE A 141 -5.59 14.96 6.23
C PHE A 141 -5.83 16.42 6.64
N PRO A 142 -4.79 17.28 6.71
CA PRO A 142 -5.03 18.72 6.83
C PRO A 142 -6.09 19.11 5.82
N HIS A 143 -7.11 19.89 6.20
CA HIS A 143 -8.23 20.19 5.31
C HIS A 143 -7.70 20.77 3.98
N LYS A 144 -7.69 19.93 2.93
CA LYS A 144 -7.18 20.22 1.58
C LYS A 144 -5.68 20.54 1.53
N PRO A 145 -4.78 19.55 1.70
CA PRO A 145 -3.33 19.80 1.63
C PRO A 145 -2.95 20.34 0.26
N ARG A 146 -2.15 21.41 0.25
CA ARG A 146 -1.59 22.02 -0.95
C ARG A 146 -0.10 21.75 -1.00
N GLY A 147 0.44 21.51 -2.20
CA GLY A 147 1.85 21.16 -2.33
C GLY A 147 2.19 20.55 -3.68
N TRP A 148 3.34 19.90 -3.76
CA TRP A 148 3.90 19.35 -4.99
C TRP A 148 3.99 17.83 -4.93
N LEU A 149 3.73 17.18 -6.06
CA LEU A 149 4.23 15.82 -6.28
C LEU A 149 5.65 15.91 -6.80
N TYR A 150 6.53 15.05 -6.30
CA TYR A 150 7.91 14.99 -6.74
C TYR A 150 8.46 13.57 -6.69
N TYR A 151 9.41 13.28 -7.57
CA TYR A 151 10.12 12.02 -7.57
C TYR A 151 11.26 12.08 -6.55
N TYR A 152 11.30 11.08 -5.68
CA TYR A 152 12.35 10.89 -4.70
C TYR A 152 13.01 9.54 -4.92
N ARG A 153 14.33 9.55 -5.02
CA ARG A 153 15.16 8.35 -4.98
C ARG A 153 15.91 8.34 -3.65
N PRO A 154 15.61 7.40 -2.75
CA PRO A 154 16.34 7.32 -1.49
C PRO A 154 17.83 7.03 -1.75
N PRO A 155 18.78 7.85 -1.24
CA PRO A 155 20.20 7.75 -1.61
C PRO A 155 20.85 6.40 -1.28
N SER A 156 20.41 5.75 -0.20
CA SER A 156 20.93 4.45 0.28
C SER A 156 20.22 3.24 -0.30
N ARG A 157 19.34 3.42 -1.31
CA ARG A 157 18.48 2.37 -1.85
C ARG A 157 18.66 2.23 -3.36
N PRO A 158 18.38 1.03 -3.90
CA PRO A 158 18.49 0.79 -5.34
C PRO A 158 17.55 1.71 -6.14
N PRO A 159 17.84 2.02 -7.43
CA PRO A 159 16.97 2.83 -8.28
C PRO A 159 15.53 2.30 -8.36
N THR A 160 15.38 0.98 -8.28
CA THR A 160 14.09 0.28 -8.21
C THR A 160 13.22 0.78 -7.05
N ALA A 161 13.80 1.27 -5.96
CA ALA A 161 13.11 1.79 -4.77
C ALA A 161 12.59 3.22 -4.89
N GLY A 162 12.63 3.81 -6.09
CA GLY A 162 12.09 5.14 -6.34
C GLY A 162 10.63 5.29 -5.94
N GLU A 163 10.23 6.52 -5.63
CA GLU A 163 8.87 6.81 -5.17
C GLU A 163 8.46 8.23 -5.57
N VAL A 164 7.17 8.42 -5.81
CA VAL A 164 6.56 9.76 -5.93
C VAL A 164 5.96 10.12 -4.59
N ARG A 165 6.48 11.19 -3.99
CA ARG A 165 6.03 11.73 -2.70
C ARG A 165 5.24 13.00 -2.90
N PHE A 166 4.54 13.42 -1.85
CA PHE A 166 3.85 14.71 -1.81
C PHE A 166 4.55 15.61 -0.79
N ARG A 167 5.03 16.77 -1.22
CA ARG A 167 5.62 17.78 -0.34
C ARG A 167 4.64 18.91 -0.10
N LEU A 168 4.32 19.17 1.17
CA LEU A 168 3.42 20.23 1.60
C LEU A 168 4.03 21.61 1.32
N LEU A 169 3.17 22.52 0.86
CA LEU A 169 3.46 23.94 0.85
C LEU A 169 3.56 24.44 2.30
N PRO A 170 4.58 25.24 2.66
CA PRO A 170 4.68 25.83 3.99
C PRO A 170 3.40 26.61 4.37
N PRO A 171 3.03 26.67 5.67
CA PRO A 171 1.88 27.45 6.12
C PRO A 171 1.98 28.95 5.79
N THR A 172 3.20 29.47 5.61
CA THR A 172 3.47 30.84 5.16
C THR A 172 2.96 31.11 3.74
N GLY A 173 2.69 30.06 2.96
CA GLY A 173 2.30 30.15 1.55
C GLY A 173 3.46 30.45 0.61
N GLU A 174 4.68 30.54 1.12
CA GLU A 174 5.88 30.73 0.31
C GLU A 174 6.09 29.53 -0.62
N LEU A 175 6.36 29.84 -1.89
CA LEU A 175 6.56 28.86 -2.94
C LEU A 175 8.01 28.36 -2.95
N ASP A 176 8.45 27.85 -1.81
CA ASP A 176 9.76 27.25 -1.65
C ASP A 176 9.62 25.74 -1.38
N PHE A 177 10.14 24.95 -2.32
CA PHE A 177 10.12 23.50 -2.20
C PHE A 177 11.05 23.01 -1.07
N ALA A 178 12.14 23.72 -0.79
CA ALA A 178 13.13 23.27 0.19
C ALA A 178 12.60 23.37 1.63
N SER A 179 11.88 24.44 1.96
CA SER A 179 11.24 24.62 3.28
C SER A 179 9.98 23.77 3.50
N GLY A 180 9.41 23.17 2.45
CA GLY A 180 8.27 22.27 2.57
C GLY A 180 8.60 20.96 3.29
N THR A 181 7.61 20.36 3.94
CA THR A 181 7.73 19.04 4.58
C THR A 181 6.97 17.97 3.80
N ASP A 182 7.47 16.74 3.80
CA ASP A 182 6.73 15.65 3.15
C ASP A 182 5.41 15.42 3.89
N LEU A 183 4.34 15.24 3.12
CA LEU A 183 3.06 14.82 3.65
C LEU A 183 3.23 13.43 4.23
N SER A 184 3.11 13.35 5.54
CA SER A 184 3.23 12.08 6.25
C SER A 184 1.86 11.42 6.45
N LEU A 185 1.83 10.12 6.19
CA LEU A 185 0.79 9.20 6.63
C LEU A 185 1.03 8.77 8.09
N ARG A 186 -0.04 8.25 8.71
CA ARG A 186 -0.01 7.61 10.05
C ARG A 186 0.65 8.50 11.10
N PHE A 187 0.01 9.62 11.41
CA PHE A 187 0.43 10.57 12.46
C PHE A 187 1.84 11.14 12.27
N GLY A 188 2.29 11.37 11.03
CA GLY A 188 3.56 12.06 10.80
C GLY A 188 4.75 11.14 10.51
N ARG A 189 4.58 9.81 10.54
CA ARG A 189 5.70 8.87 10.67
C ARG A 189 6.22 8.28 9.37
N LEU A 190 5.35 8.05 8.40
CA LEU A 190 5.76 7.53 7.10
C LEU A 190 5.42 8.53 6.02
N PRO A 191 6.36 8.93 5.16
CA PRO A 191 6.03 9.80 4.04
C PRO A 191 4.98 9.12 3.17
N TYR A 192 4.00 9.90 2.72
CA TYR A 192 3.13 9.51 1.62
C TYR A 192 3.99 9.20 0.41
N ALA A 193 3.88 7.98 -0.11
CA ALA A 193 4.68 7.52 -1.22
C ALA A 193 3.86 6.62 -2.15
N ILE A 194 3.88 6.95 -3.45
CA ILE A 194 3.46 6.07 -4.52
C ILE A 194 4.73 5.42 -5.07
N ARG A 195 4.91 4.13 -4.80
CA ARG A 195 6.17 3.43 -5.13
C ARG A 195 6.32 3.24 -6.64
N LEU A 196 7.55 3.22 -7.13
CA LEU A 196 7.85 3.01 -8.57
C LEU A 196 7.28 1.69 -9.10
N LEU A 197 7.29 0.64 -8.28
CA LEU A 197 6.58 -0.62 -8.57
C LEU A 197 5.10 -0.38 -8.91
N GLU A 198 4.38 0.40 -8.10
CA GLU A 198 2.96 0.70 -8.35
C GLU A 198 2.81 1.51 -9.64
N ILE A 199 3.70 2.49 -9.86
CA ILE A 199 3.72 3.32 -11.05
C ILE A 199 3.92 2.49 -12.32
N ALA A 200 4.82 1.50 -12.27
CA ALA A 200 5.14 0.64 -13.39
C ALA A 200 4.05 -0.41 -13.68
N THR A 201 3.35 -0.90 -12.66
CA THR A 201 2.42 -2.04 -12.78
C THR A 201 0.95 -1.64 -12.86
N SER A 202 0.57 -0.46 -12.37
CA SER A 202 -0.82 0.00 -12.32
C SER A 202 -1.13 0.99 -13.43
N THR A 203 -2.18 0.72 -14.20
CA THR A 203 -2.70 1.64 -15.22
C THR A 203 -3.15 2.98 -14.63
N ARG A 204 -3.52 3.00 -13.34
CA ARG A 204 -3.89 4.19 -12.58
C ARG A 204 -2.80 5.26 -12.55
N TYR A 205 -1.54 4.84 -12.55
CA TYR A 205 -0.38 5.72 -12.40
C TYR A 205 0.35 5.99 -13.72
N ARG A 206 -0.28 5.67 -14.86
CA ARG A 206 0.31 5.83 -16.19
C ARG A 206 0.78 7.26 -16.47
N THR A 207 0.06 8.27 -16.00
CA THR A 207 0.49 9.68 -16.15
C THR A 207 1.79 9.96 -15.40
N LEU A 208 1.95 9.43 -14.19
CA LEU A 208 3.21 9.57 -13.45
C LEU A 208 4.34 8.87 -14.19
N ALA A 209 4.13 7.64 -14.67
CA ALA A 209 5.12 6.91 -15.46
C ALA A 209 5.58 7.70 -16.70
N ASN A 210 4.62 8.29 -17.44
CA ASN A 210 4.93 9.10 -18.62
C ASN A 210 5.75 10.35 -18.27
N VAL A 211 5.40 11.06 -17.19
CA VAL A 211 6.14 12.26 -16.74
C VAL A 211 7.55 11.88 -16.31
N LEU A 212 7.73 10.80 -15.53
CA LEU A 212 9.04 10.32 -15.09
C LEU A 212 9.95 9.95 -16.27
N LEU A 213 9.42 9.27 -17.29
CA LEU A 213 10.17 8.91 -18.50
C LEU A 213 10.51 10.12 -19.36
N ARG A 214 9.53 11.00 -19.59
CA ARG A 214 9.73 12.22 -20.39
C ARG A 214 10.78 13.13 -19.79
N ASP A 215 10.79 13.27 -18.47
CA ASP A 215 11.75 14.10 -17.74
C ASP A 215 13.06 13.36 -17.43
N GLN A 216 13.23 12.12 -17.94
CA GLN A 216 14.44 11.29 -17.76
C GLN A 216 14.80 11.02 -16.28
N LEU A 217 13.82 11.06 -15.39
CA LEU A 217 13.99 10.75 -13.97
C LEU A 217 14.12 9.23 -13.72
N ILE A 218 13.64 8.43 -14.67
CA ILE A 218 13.80 6.98 -14.74
C ILE A 218 14.06 6.56 -16.20
N SER A 219 14.63 5.37 -16.40
CA SER A 219 14.77 4.76 -17.72
C SER A 219 13.56 3.89 -18.08
N GLN A 220 13.34 3.66 -19.39
CA GLN A 220 12.34 2.71 -19.88
C GLN A 220 12.64 1.29 -19.37
N ASP A 221 13.91 0.91 -19.33
CA ASP A 221 14.34 -0.41 -18.87
C ASP A 221 13.95 -0.68 -17.42
N LEU A 222 14.07 0.34 -16.55
CA LEU A 222 13.67 0.23 -15.14
C LEU A 222 12.15 -0.01 -14.99
N LEU A 223 11.35 0.66 -15.81
CA LEU A 223 9.90 0.49 -15.81
C LEU A 223 9.49 -0.90 -16.37
N GLU A 224 10.16 -1.36 -17.43
CA GLU A 224 9.93 -2.69 -18.00
C GLU A 224 10.41 -3.82 -17.09
N TYR A 225 11.52 -3.63 -16.36
CA TYR A 225 11.98 -4.54 -15.32
C TYR A 225 10.86 -4.81 -14.31
N TRP A 226 10.21 -3.75 -13.80
CA TRP A 226 9.08 -3.90 -12.88
C TRP A 226 7.85 -4.57 -13.50
N LYS A 227 7.54 -4.26 -14.76
CA LYS A 227 6.42 -4.90 -15.45
C LYS A 227 6.62 -6.40 -15.62
N LYS A 228 7.87 -6.84 -15.86
CA LYS A 228 8.26 -8.25 -16.03
C LYS A 228 8.20 -9.05 -14.73
N GLN A 229 8.23 -8.38 -13.57
CA GLN A 229 8.11 -9.02 -12.27
C GLN A 229 6.64 -9.43 -11.99
N THR A 230 6.15 -10.41 -12.74
CA THR A 230 4.74 -10.87 -12.80
C THR A 230 4.22 -11.45 -11.48
N ASN A 231 5.09 -11.98 -10.62
CA ASN A 231 4.73 -12.56 -9.32
C ASN A 231 4.27 -11.53 -8.27
N ILE A 232 4.55 -10.24 -8.48
CA ILE A 232 4.20 -9.18 -7.53
C ILE A 232 2.76 -8.67 -7.74
N ARG A 233 2.21 -8.81 -8.95
CA ARG A 233 0.89 -8.28 -9.35
C ARG A 233 -0.29 -8.86 -8.54
N ILE A 234 -0.12 -10.02 -7.90
CA ILE A 234 -1.16 -10.71 -7.11
C ILE A 234 -1.28 -10.15 -5.68
N ILE A 235 -0.35 -9.30 -5.23
CA ILE A 235 -0.14 -9.03 -3.79
C ILE A 235 -0.75 -7.70 -3.31
N HIS A 236 -1.40 -6.94 -4.19
CA HIS A 236 -1.94 -5.60 -3.93
C HIS A 236 -3.10 -5.47 -2.93
N ARG A 237 -3.45 -6.51 -2.15
CA ARG A 237 -4.72 -6.48 -1.38
C ARG A 237 -4.62 -6.21 0.12
N LYS A 238 -3.45 -6.27 0.78
CA LYS A 238 -3.30 -5.83 2.19
C LYS A 238 -1.89 -5.33 2.50
N THR A 239 -1.79 -4.09 2.98
CA THR A 239 -0.71 -3.48 3.79
C THR A 239 0.70 -4.06 3.63
N SER A 240 1.19 -4.15 2.39
CA SER A 240 2.50 -4.77 2.16
C SER A 240 3.62 -3.73 2.34
N GLN A 241 4.20 -3.74 3.54
CA GLN A 241 5.34 -2.90 3.90
C GLN A 241 6.63 -3.51 3.36
N SER A 242 7.57 -2.64 2.97
CA SER A 242 8.83 -3.05 2.36
C SER A 242 9.98 -2.81 3.34
N LEU A 243 10.82 -3.82 3.53
CA LEU A 243 12.02 -3.76 4.36
C LEU A 243 13.25 -3.83 3.45
N PHE A 244 14.19 -2.91 3.63
CA PHE A 244 15.52 -2.89 3.01
C PHE A 244 16.57 -3.48 3.94
N GLY A 245 16.48 -3.13 5.23
CA GLY A 245 17.25 -3.74 6.31
C GLY A 245 16.38 -4.64 7.19
N ILE A 246 17.01 -5.51 7.97
CA ILE A 246 16.30 -6.31 8.99
C ILE A 246 15.73 -5.40 10.09
N GLU A 247 16.42 -4.32 10.42
CA GLU A 247 16.01 -3.35 11.47
C GLU A 247 15.13 -2.22 10.93
N ASP A 248 14.73 -2.26 9.66
CA ASP A 248 13.84 -1.24 9.10
C ASP A 248 12.50 -1.24 9.86
N PRO A 249 11.97 -0.05 10.20
CA PRO A 249 10.73 0.04 10.93
C PRO A 249 9.53 -0.36 10.06
N PHE A 250 8.57 -1.05 10.67
CA PHE A 250 7.31 -1.43 10.06
C PHE A 250 6.18 -1.48 11.08
N ILE A 251 4.96 -1.40 10.57
CA ILE A 251 3.75 -1.25 11.36
C ILE A 251 3.06 -2.60 11.49
N ILE A 252 2.68 -2.96 12.71
CA ILE A 252 1.82 -4.12 12.97
C ILE A 252 0.46 -3.59 13.42
N ASN A 253 -0.61 -4.11 12.82
CA ASN A 253 -1.94 -4.02 13.39
C ASN A 253 -2.15 -5.25 14.29
N LEU A 254 -2.39 -5.01 15.58
CA LEU A 254 -2.47 -6.08 16.58
C LEU A 254 -3.70 -6.98 16.38
N SER A 255 -4.73 -6.48 15.68
CA SER A 255 -5.91 -7.25 15.32
C SER A 255 -5.71 -8.14 14.09
N ASP A 256 -4.69 -7.89 13.26
CA ASP A 256 -4.42 -8.72 12.08
C ASP A 256 -3.76 -10.05 12.48
N ASP A 257 -4.17 -11.14 11.84
CA ASP A 257 -3.64 -12.50 12.06
C ASP A 257 -2.36 -12.78 11.28
N LEU A 258 -2.11 -11.99 10.23
CA LEU A 258 -1.09 -12.21 9.23
C LEU A 258 -0.39 -10.90 8.86
N PHE A 259 0.93 -10.89 9.05
CA PHE A 259 1.82 -9.91 8.43
C PHE A 259 2.69 -10.59 7.38
N THR A 260 2.94 -9.92 6.26
CA THR A 260 3.87 -10.41 5.24
C THR A 260 4.61 -9.22 4.65
N PRO A 261 5.86 -8.96 5.08
CA PRO A 261 6.65 -7.89 4.51
C PRO A 261 7.11 -8.28 3.10
N PHE A 262 7.38 -7.27 2.28
CA PHE A 262 8.25 -7.40 1.13
C PHE A 262 9.67 -7.07 1.53
N LEU A 263 10.63 -7.82 1.01
CA LEU A 263 12.04 -7.64 1.33
C LEU A 263 12.80 -7.24 0.07
N TRP A 264 13.68 -6.27 0.21
CA TRP A 264 14.56 -5.83 -0.86
C TRP A 264 15.89 -6.57 -0.80
N LEU A 265 16.18 -7.34 -1.85
CA LEU A 265 17.41 -8.11 -1.99
C LEU A 265 18.21 -7.58 -3.17
N GLY A 266 19.00 -6.52 -2.94
CA GLY A 266 19.68 -5.83 -4.04
C GLY A 266 18.64 -5.04 -4.85
N GLU A 267 18.57 -5.27 -6.16
CA GLU A 267 17.58 -4.64 -7.04
C GLU A 267 16.20 -5.33 -7.00
N ASP A 268 16.14 -6.55 -6.47
CA ASP A 268 14.92 -7.37 -6.49
C ASP A 268 14.04 -7.12 -5.26
N LEU A 269 12.73 -7.00 -5.49
CA LEU A 269 11.72 -7.07 -4.44
C LEU A 269 11.13 -8.47 -4.38
N VAL A 270 11.31 -9.13 -3.24
CA VAL A 270 10.82 -10.47 -3.00
C VAL A 270 9.77 -10.49 -1.90
N ARG A 271 8.83 -11.42 -1.99
CA ARG A 271 7.85 -11.62 -0.93
C ARG A 271 8.55 -12.25 0.29
N GLY A 272 8.45 -11.61 1.44
CA GLY A 272 8.98 -12.11 2.70
C GLY A 272 8.16 -13.28 3.27
N PRO A 273 8.63 -13.86 4.38
CA PRO A 273 7.89 -14.90 5.06
C PRO A 273 6.56 -14.41 5.63
N ARG A 274 5.65 -15.36 5.87
CA ARG A 274 4.36 -15.09 6.50
C ARG A 274 4.51 -15.18 8.01
N PHE A 275 4.31 -14.07 8.68
CA PHE A 275 4.21 -14.02 10.12
C PHE A 275 2.74 -14.19 10.50
N ARG A 276 2.39 -15.40 10.93
CA ARG A 276 1.09 -15.72 11.54
C ARG A 276 1.15 -15.67 13.06
N THR A 277 0.24 -14.90 13.66
CA THR A 277 -0.07 -14.97 15.10
C THR A 277 1.12 -14.70 16.05
N GLN A 278 2.22 -14.07 15.59
CA GLN A 278 3.40 -13.73 16.41
C GLN A 278 3.09 -12.69 17.48
N TRP A 279 1.97 -11.98 17.37
CA TRP A 279 1.49 -11.01 18.35
C TRP A 279 0.09 -11.37 18.87
N TRP A 280 -0.28 -12.66 18.81
CA TRP A 280 -1.54 -13.18 19.39
C TRP A 280 -1.28 -14.00 20.64
N ASP A 281 -2.31 -14.13 21.48
CA ASP A 281 -2.35 -15.18 22.49
C ASP A 281 -2.72 -16.50 21.81
N LEU A 282 -1.92 -17.54 22.06
CA LEU A 282 -2.08 -18.86 21.45
C LEU A 282 -2.55 -19.91 22.47
N ARG A 283 -2.91 -19.50 23.68
CA ARG A 283 -3.47 -20.42 24.68
C ARG A 283 -4.89 -20.78 24.27
N GLY A 284 -5.25 -22.07 24.42
CA GLY A 284 -6.46 -22.64 23.82
C GLY A 284 -7.80 -21.99 24.20
N HIS A 285 -7.86 -21.22 25.29
CA HIS A 285 -9.06 -20.51 25.73
C HIS A 285 -9.17 -19.06 25.22
N VAL A 286 -8.11 -18.49 24.63
CA VAL A 286 -8.05 -17.11 24.09
C VAL A 286 -7.33 -17.10 22.73
N SER A 287 -7.58 -18.10 21.87
CA SER A 287 -6.93 -18.18 20.56
C SER A 287 -7.41 -17.04 19.66
N GLY A 288 -6.66 -15.94 19.63
CA GLY A 288 -7.05 -14.71 18.95
C GLY A 288 -6.20 -13.47 19.29
N PRO A 289 -6.53 -12.32 18.69
CA PRO A 289 -5.89 -11.06 19.03
C PRO A 289 -6.29 -10.62 20.45
N ALA A 290 -5.30 -10.41 21.32
CA ALA A 290 -5.54 -9.90 22.66
C ALA A 290 -5.84 -8.39 22.67
N TYR A 291 -5.27 -7.66 21.71
CA TYR A 291 -5.37 -6.21 21.60
C TYR A 291 -5.76 -5.75 20.20
N THR A 292 -6.39 -4.58 20.13
CA THR A 292 -6.45 -3.75 18.94
C THR A 292 -5.45 -2.59 19.06
N GLY A 293 -5.27 -1.84 17.98
CA GLY A 293 -4.29 -0.78 17.85
C GLY A 293 -3.17 -1.11 16.87
N GLN A 294 -2.36 -0.11 16.57
CA GLN A 294 -1.24 -0.20 15.64
C GLN A 294 0.03 0.23 16.36
N ILE A 295 1.11 -0.53 16.13
CA ILE A 295 2.42 -0.23 16.67
C ILE A 295 3.42 -0.09 15.53
N LEU A 296 4.33 0.87 15.65
CA LEU A 296 5.57 0.89 14.88
C LEU A 296 6.57 0.01 15.61
N CYS A 297 7.17 -0.93 14.91
CA CYS A 297 8.15 -1.83 15.47
C CYS A 297 9.31 -2.06 14.50
N ARG A 298 10.35 -2.70 14.99
CA ARG A 298 11.44 -3.23 14.17
C ARG A 298 11.86 -4.60 14.68
N PHE A 299 12.50 -5.38 13.81
CA PHE A 299 13.26 -6.52 14.29
C PHE A 299 14.57 -6.03 14.91
N GLU A 300 15.01 -6.71 15.97
CA GLU A 300 16.34 -6.56 16.56
C GLU A 300 16.93 -7.94 16.76
N ARG A 301 18.25 -8.09 16.58
CA ARG A 301 18.95 -9.33 16.95
C ARG A 301 18.75 -9.61 18.44
N SER A 302 18.33 -10.83 18.75
CA SER A 302 18.20 -11.26 20.14
C SER A 302 19.57 -11.35 20.82
N THR A 303 19.69 -10.77 22.01
CA THR A 303 20.86 -10.87 22.89
C THR A 303 20.71 -11.91 24.01
N LEU A 304 19.56 -12.59 24.08
CA LEU A 304 19.31 -13.61 25.11
C LEU A 304 20.31 -14.78 25.01
N PRO A 305 20.87 -15.28 26.13
CA PRO A 305 21.91 -16.32 26.11
C PRO A 305 21.51 -17.61 25.39
N ASN A 306 20.25 -18.04 25.51
CA ASN A 306 19.71 -19.21 24.83
C ASN A 306 19.57 -19.03 23.30
N HIS A 307 19.82 -17.83 22.78
CA HIS A 307 19.80 -17.51 21.35
C HIS A 307 21.19 -17.25 20.76
N ALA A 308 22.28 -17.36 21.55
CA ALA A 308 23.62 -16.92 21.18
C ALA A 308 24.20 -17.55 19.88
N GLN A 309 23.68 -18.70 19.44
CA GLN A 309 24.12 -19.41 18.22
C GLN A 309 23.00 -19.58 17.19
N ARG A 310 21.92 -18.79 17.30
CA ARG A 310 20.75 -18.88 16.41
C ARG A 310 20.48 -17.52 15.79
N ARG A 311 19.89 -17.53 14.59
CA ARG A 311 19.38 -16.31 13.94
C ARG A 311 18.02 -15.97 14.52
N VAL A 312 17.99 -15.50 15.75
CA VAL A 312 16.75 -15.12 16.42
C VAL A 312 16.64 -13.60 16.45
N VAL A 313 15.49 -13.11 16.00
CA VAL A 313 15.11 -11.70 16.16
C VAL A 313 13.97 -11.57 17.16
N VAL A 314 13.96 -10.44 17.85
CA VAL A 314 12.86 -10.00 18.71
C VAL A 314 12.20 -8.77 18.11
N LEU A 315 10.99 -8.46 18.56
CA LEU A 315 10.26 -7.28 18.11
C LEU A 315 10.37 -6.16 19.15
N ARG A 316 11.03 -5.06 18.77
CA ARG A 316 11.06 -3.82 19.54
C ARG A 316 9.89 -2.96 19.13
N VAL A 317 9.08 -2.53 20.10
CA VAL A 317 8.08 -1.49 19.90
C VAL A 317 8.81 -0.15 19.90
N LEU A 318 8.78 0.53 18.77
CA LEU A 318 9.34 1.87 18.63
C LEU A 318 8.34 2.93 19.10
N GLU A 319 7.07 2.75 18.75
CA GLU A 319 6.02 3.72 19.00
C GLU A 319 4.63 3.07 18.96
N ILE A 320 3.68 3.60 19.71
CA ILE A 320 2.25 3.28 19.64
C ILE A 320 1.55 4.28 18.70
N ILE A 321 1.11 3.81 17.53
CA ILE A 321 0.49 4.64 16.48
C ILE A 321 -1.00 4.84 16.73
N GLU A 322 -1.71 3.74 17.00
CA GLU A 322 -3.12 3.77 17.40
C GLU A 322 -3.22 3.18 18.81
N PRO A 323 -4.00 3.78 19.72
CA PRO A 323 -4.07 3.36 21.11
C PRO A 323 -4.34 1.87 21.27
N ILE A 324 -3.54 1.22 22.11
CA ILE A 324 -3.69 -0.19 22.45
C ILE A 324 -4.94 -0.37 23.31
N ARG A 325 -5.85 -1.24 22.90
CA ARG A 325 -7.04 -1.58 23.70
C ARG A 325 -7.24 -3.09 23.78
N PRO A 326 -7.49 -3.66 24.96
CA PRO A 326 -7.80 -5.08 25.07
C PRO A 326 -9.12 -5.38 24.33
N ILE A 327 -9.14 -6.48 23.59
CA ILE A 327 -10.35 -7.01 22.93
C ILE A 327 -11.00 -8.08 23.79
N VAL A 328 -10.19 -8.80 24.57
CA VAL A 328 -10.63 -9.89 25.43
C VAL A 328 -11.05 -9.32 26.79
N PRO A 329 -12.30 -9.52 27.23
CA PRO A 329 -12.74 -9.13 28.58
C PRO A 329 -11.90 -9.81 29.65
N ASP A 330 -11.55 -9.07 30.70
CA ASP A 330 -10.77 -9.55 31.85
C ASP A 330 -9.47 -10.28 31.45
N TYR A 331 -8.83 -9.82 30.38
CA TYR A 331 -7.61 -10.43 29.86
C TYR A 331 -6.49 -10.42 30.91
N ASP A 332 -5.88 -11.58 31.13
CA ASP A 332 -4.85 -11.81 32.15
C ASP A 332 -3.47 -11.24 31.79
N GLY A 333 -3.34 -10.60 30.64
CA GLY A 333 -2.10 -9.94 30.21
C GLY A 333 -0.98 -10.89 29.80
N PHE A 334 -1.29 -12.16 29.45
CA PHE A 334 -0.26 -13.10 29.01
C PHE A 334 0.53 -12.59 27.80
N LEU A 335 -0.13 -11.99 26.82
CA LEU A 335 0.52 -11.03 25.93
C LEU A 335 0.50 -9.69 26.66
N GLU A 336 1.67 -9.20 27.06
CA GLU A 336 1.73 -7.92 27.78
C GLU A 336 1.32 -6.78 26.84
N PRO A 337 0.64 -5.73 27.34
CA PRO A 337 0.33 -4.56 26.53
C PRO A 337 1.62 -4.00 25.91
N PRO A 338 1.69 -3.82 24.57
CA PRO A 338 2.84 -3.21 23.93
C PRO A 338 3.16 -1.84 24.54
N ALA A 339 4.44 -1.63 24.86
CA ALA A 339 4.94 -0.38 25.45
C ALA A 339 6.08 0.17 24.62
N GLU A 340 6.11 1.49 24.41
CA GLU A 340 7.15 2.15 23.61
C GLU A 340 8.55 1.92 24.20
N GLY A 341 9.52 1.66 23.33
CA GLY A 341 10.88 1.33 23.71
C GLY A 341 11.07 -0.09 24.27
N ALA A 342 10.00 -0.82 24.59
CA ALA A 342 10.08 -2.18 25.12
C ALA A 342 10.06 -3.24 24.00
N LEU A 343 10.53 -4.45 24.34
CA LEU A 343 10.29 -5.61 23.50
C LEU A 343 8.85 -6.08 23.69
N LEU A 344 8.22 -6.57 22.62
CA LEU A 344 6.93 -7.23 22.72
C LEU A 344 7.08 -8.50 23.58
N GLN A 345 6.27 -8.65 24.62
CA GLN A 345 6.37 -9.77 25.57
C GLN A 345 5.16 -10.70 25.54
N ARG A 346 5.43 -11.99 25.69
CA ARG A 346 4.45 -13.06 25.82
C ARG A 346 4.88 -14.03 26.92
N GLY A 347 4.08 -14.16 27.96
CA GLY A 347 4.37 -14.97 29.14
C GLY A 347 5.69 -14.56 29.81
N CYS A 348 5.90 -13.25 29.98
CA CYS A 348 7.12 -12.65 30.52
C CYS A 348 8.40 -12.98 29.73
N LYS A 349 8.26 -13.30 28.44
CA LYS A 349 9.39 -13.58 27.53
C LYS A 349 9.25 -12.73 26.27
N PRO A 350 10.36 -12.19 25.73
CA PRO A 350 10.31 -11.52 24.43
C PRO A 350 9.76 -12.43 23.34
N VAL A 351 8.82 -11.90 22.56
CA VAL A 351 8.37 -12.53 21.33
C VAL A 351 9.57 -12.68 20.41
N SER A 352 9.97 -13.91 20.21
CA SER A 352 11.20 -14.29 19.52
C SER A 352 10.85 -15.07 18.26
N ILE A 353 11.52 -14.75 17.16
CA ILE A 353 11.34 -15.37 15.85
C ILE A 353 12.68 -15.97 15.46
N ASP A 354 12.74 -17.30 15.41
CA ASP A 354 13.89 -18.00 14.85
C ASP A 354 13.79 -18.02 13.32
N ILE A 355 14.62 -17.22 12.67
CA ILE A 355 14.66 -17.01 11.23
C ILE A 355 14.93 -18.33 10.49
N ASP A 356 15.71 -19.24 11.06
CA ASP A 356 16.02 -20.53 10.43
C ASP A 356 14.81 -21.49 10.49
N SER A 357 13.84 -21.27 11.38
CA SER A 357 12.59 -22.05 11.48
C SER A 357 11.41 -21.47 10.70
N VAL A 358 11.55 -20.26 10.14
CA VAL A 358 10.45 -19.62 9.43
C VAL A 358 10.27 -20.29 8.06
N HIS A 359 9.20 -21.08 7.94
CA HIS A 359 8.84 -21.73 6.68
C HIS A 359 8.31 -20.71 5.66
N SER A 360 9.07 -20.47 4.60
CA SER A 360 8.55 -19.93 3.33
C SER A 360 8.03 -21.09 2.47
N LYS A 361 7.10 -20.79 1.55
CA LYS A 361 6.61 -21.79 0.57
C LYS A 361 7.72 -22.27 -0.36
N ASP A 362 8.77 -21.47 -0.49
CA ASP A 362 9.99 -21.78 -1.22
C ASP A 362 11.06 -22.15 -0.18
N THR A 363 11.97 -23.09 -0.48
CA THR A 363 13.08 -23.54 0.39
C THR A 363 14.06 -22.43 0.82
N TRP A 364 13.80 -21.19 0.43
CA TRP A 364 14.60 -19.99 0.64
C TRP A 364 13.85 -19.00 1.54
N ASN A 365 14.45 -18.62 2.68
CA ASN A 365 13.94 -17.56 3.54
C ASN A 365 14.67 -16.22 3.26
N PRO A 366 14.05 -15.26 2.56
CA PRO A 366 14.71 -13.99 2.22
C PRO A 366 15.03 -13.12 3.45
N LEU A 367 14.38 -13.36 4.60
CA LEU A 367 14.69 -12.65 5.85
C LEU A 367 16.07 -13.04 6.40
N LYS A 368 16.51 -14.28 6.14
CA LYS A 368 17.86 -14.76 6.50
C LYS A 368 18.94 -13.93 5.81
N VAL A 369 18.73 -13.57 4.55
CA VAL A 369 19.66 -12.73 3.79
C VAL A 369 19.80 -11.34 4.42
N LEU A 370 18.68 -10.72 4.82
CA LEU A 370 18.71 -9.42 5.48
C LEU A 370 19.41 -9.50 6.84
N TYR A 371 19.15 -10.55 7.61
CA TYR A 371 19.83 -10.78 8.89
C TYR A 371 21.34 -10.97 8.70
N ASP A 372 21.74 -11.82 7.75
CA ASP A 372 23.15 -12.10 7.48
C ASP A 372 23.88 -10.85 7.00
N ARG A 373 23.26 -10.01 6.16
CA ARG A 373 23.83 -8.71 5.76
C ARG A 373 24.03 -7.75 6.92
N ALA A 374 23.14 -7.76 7.91
CA ALA A 374 23.21 -6.84 9.05
C ALA A 374 24.18 -7.31 10.14
N TYR A 375 24.32 -8.63 10.33
CA TYR A 375 24.95 -9.18 11.53
C TYR A 375 26.03 -10.24 11.28
N SER A 376 26.29 -10.63 10.03
CA SER A 376 27.47 -11.45 9.74
C SER A 376 28.71 -10.56 9.83
N PRO A 377 29.83 -11.06 10.37
CA PRO A 377 31.09 -10.36 10.25
C PRO A 377 31.35 -10.14 8.76
N GLN A 378 31.44 -8.89 8.32
CA GLN A 378 32.11 -8.61 7.06
C GLN A 378 33.51 -9.19 7.26
N ALA A 379 33.88 -10.17 6.43
CA ALA A 379 35.28 -10.59 6.38
C ALA A 379 36.08 -9.31 6.16
N ASP A 380 36.98 -9.00 7.09
CA ASP A 380 37.93 -7.91 6.97
C ASP A 380 38.45 -7.96 5.53
N VAL A 381 38.13 -6.92 4.76
CA VAL A 381 38.78 -6.68 3.49
C VAL A 381 40.20 -6.30 3.88
N VAL A 382 41.05 -7.33 3.97
CA VAL A 382 42.49 -7.18 4.10
C VAL A 382 42.92 -6.30 2.92
N SER A 383 43.42 -5.14 3.30
CA SER A 383 44.03 -4.08 2.49
C SER A 383 45.09 -4.57 1.52
#